data_AF-A0A7W1N4V4-F1
#
_entry.id   AF-A0A7W1N4V4-F1
#
_cell.length_a   1.000
_cell.length_b   1.000
_cell.length_c   1.000
_cell.angle_alpha   90.00
_cell.angle_beta   90.00
_cell.angle_gamma   90.00
#
_symmetry.space_group_name_H-M   'P 1'
#
loop_
_entity.id
_entity.type
_entity.pdbx_description
1 polymer ?
#
loop_
_entity_poly.entity_id
_entity_poly.type
_entity_poly.pdbx_seq_one_letter_code
_entity_poly.pdbx_strand_id
1 'polypeptide(L)' 'MVAGAVERVMVYRYRLLSPVGDDLGPFVSSSKEWTVGETLSDRSGSVLRVTAVVEPEDGATFRAYLVVEETARLN' A
#
# COMPACT_ATOMS: atom_id res chain seq x y z
N MET A 1 -37.23 -2.33 3.67
CA MET A 1 -36.10 -3.22 3.31
C MET A 1 -34.95 -2.32 2.92
N VAL A 2 -33.93 -2.19 3.76
CA VAL A 2 -32.79 -1.30 3.50
C VAL A 2 -31.90 -2.04 2.51
N ALA A 3 -31.78 -1.54 1.29
CA ALA A 3 -30.83 -2.05 0.31
C ALA A 3 -29.43 -1.80 0.85
N GLY A 4 -28.83 -2.82 1.47
CA GLY A 4 -27.42 -2.82 1.80
C GLY A 4 -26.66 -2.74 0.48
N ALA A 5 -26.12 -1.57 0.16
CA ALA A 5 -25.16 -1.43 -0.91
C ALA A 5 -24.01 -2.37 -0.58
N VAL A 6 -23.91 -3.48 -1.31
CA VAL A 6 -22.68 -4.26 -1.36
C VAL A 6 -21.67 -3.38 -2.08
N GLU A 7 -21.04 -2.44 -1.36
CA GLU A 7 -19.88 -1.75 -1.86
C GLU A 7 -18.88 -2.83 -2.25
N ARG A 8 -18.71 -3.04 -3.56
CA ARG A 8 -17.65 -3.89 -4.08
C ARG A 8 -16.38 -3.31 -3.51
N VAL A 9 -15.81 -3.95 -2.49
CA VAL A 9 -14.54 -3.55 -1.90
C VAL A 9 -13.51 -3.71 -3.02
N MET A 10 -13.24 -2.62 -3.72
CA MET A 10 -12.23 -2.58 -4.77
C MET A 10 -10.89 -2.68 -4.05
N VAL A 11 -10.20 -3.81 -4.27
CA VAL A 11 -8.86 -4.02 -3.75
C VAL A 11 -7.86 -3.60 -4.82
N TYR A 12 -6.93 -2.75 -4.43
CA TYR A 12 -5.84 -2.26 -5.25
C TYR A 12 -4.56 -2.95 -4.81
N ARG A 13 -3.79 -3.42 -5.80
CA ARG A 13 -2.50 -4.06 -5.58
C ARG A 13 -1.40 -3.01 -5.72
N TYR A 14 -0.43 -3.08 -4.83
CA TYR A 14 0.75 -2.23 -4.78
C TYR A 14 1.97 -3.11 -4.56
N ARG A 15 3.15 -2.53 -4.75
CA ARG A 15 4.42 -3.12 -4.36
C ARG A 15 5.12 -2.21 -3.37
N LEU A 16 5.52 -2.74 -2.21
CA LEU A 16 6.23 -1.97 -1.20
C LEU A 16 7.72 -1.99 -1.53
N LEU A 17 8.34 -0.82 -1.48
CA LEU A 17 9.78 -0.66 -1.62
C LEU A 17 10.34 -0.01 -0.36
N SER A 18 11.55 -0.40 0.03
CA SER A 18 12.32 0.34 1.02
C SER A 18 12.87 1.65 0.41
N PRO A 19 13.30 2.64 1.22
CA PRO A 19 13.90 3.88 0.71
C PRO A 19 15.20 3.66 -0.09
N VAL A 20 15.84 2.49 0.05
CA VAL A 20 17.03 2.12 -0.72
C VAL A 20 16.70 1.33 -1.99
N GLY A 21 15.42 1.11 -2.29
CA GLY A 21 14.94 0.42 -3.49
C GLY A 21 14.79 -1.11 -3.35
N ASP A 22 14.99 -1.66 -2.15
CA ASP A 22 14.73 -3.08 -1.89
C ASP A 22 13.23 -3.40 -1.97
N ASP A 23 12.89 -4.54 -2.57
CA ASP A 23 11.51 -5.00 -2.72
C ASP A 23 11.00 -5.67 -1.44
N LEU A 24 10.13 -4.96 -0.72
CA LEU A 24 9.52 -5.46 0.52
C LEU A 24 8.31 -6.39 0.24
N GLY A 25 7.85 -6.44 -1.01
CA GLY A 25 6.84 -7.38 -1.48
C GLY A 25 5.48 -6.77 -1.82
N PRO A 26 4.47 -7.61 -2.12
CA PRO A 26 3.15 -7.14 -2.54
C PRO A 26 2.34 -6.62 -1.36
N PHE A 27 1.58 -5.55 -1.60
CA PHE A 27 0.65 -4.99 -0.65
C PHE A 27 -0.71 -4.80 -1.30
N VAL A 28 -1.79 -5.06 -0.57
CA VAL A 28 -3.15 -4.94 -1.06
C VAL A 28 -3.90 -4.00 -0.12
N SER A 29 -4.52 -2.98 -0.69
CA SER A 29 -5.31 -2.01 0.06
C SER A 29 -6.64 -1.75 -0.61
N SER A 30 -7.66 -1.42 0.17
CA SER A 30 -8.91 -0.83 -0.32
C SER A 30 -8.74 0.63 -0.74
N SER A 31 -7.68 1.31 -0.27
CA SER A 31 -7.35 2.67 -0.68
C SER A 31 -6.77 2.65 -2.10
N LYS A 32 -7.38 3.43 -3.00
CA LYS A 32 -6.94 3.61 -4.39
C LYS A 32 -5.72 4.51 -4.51
N GLU A 33 -5.61 5.48 -3.62
CA GLU A 33 -4.59 6.51 -3.67
C GLU A 33 -3.92 6.56 -2.30
N TRP A 34 -2.61 6.72 -2.33
CA TRP A 34 -1.76 6.84 -1.16
C TRP A 34 -0.97 8.13 -1.30
N THR A 35 -0.76 8.81 -0.18
CA THR A 35 -0.06 10.08 -0.11
C THR A 35 1.17 9.95 0.77
N VAL A 36 2.21 10.71 0.44
CA VAL A 36 3.38 10.83 1.31
C VAL A 36 2.95 11.28 2.71
N GLY A 37 3.43 10.56 3.72
CA GLY A 37 3.11 10.79 5.11
C GLY A 37 2.04 9.86 5.68
N GLU A 38 1.24 9.20 4.85
CA GLU A 38 0.27 8.19 5.30
C GLU A 38 0.96 6.96 5.85
N THR A 39 0.31 6.29 6.81
CA THR A 39 0.80 5.07 7.43
C THR A 39 -0.04 3.87 7.02
N LEU A 40 0.61 2.75 6.76
CA LEU A 40 0.00 1.45 6.48
C LEU A 40 0.59 0.39 7.41
N SER A 41 -0.20 -0.64 7.69
CA SER A 41 0.26 -1.81 8.42
C SER A 41 0.53 -2.95 7.45
N ASP A 42 1.68 -3.59 7.59
CA ASP A 42 1.95 -4.84 6.87
C ASP A 42 1.35 -6.06 7.61
N ARG A 43 1.49 -7.23 6.99
CA ARG A 43 1.02 -8.51 7.56
C ARG A 43 1.75 -8.90 8.85
N SER A 44 2.99 -8.48 9.03
CA SER A 44 3.82 -8.72 10.21
C SER A 44 3.45 -7.80 11.39
N GLY A 45 2.57 -6.82 11.17
CA GLY A 45 2.17 -5.86 12.20
C GLY A 45 3.12 -4.66 12.32
N SER A 46 4.06 -4.50 11.39
CA SER A 46 4.90 -3.29 11.33
C SER A 46 4.06 -2.12 10.80
N VAL A 47 4.30 -0.93 11.37
CA VAL A 47 3.73 0.33 10.88
C VAL A 47 4.75 0.96 9.95
N LEU A 48 4.35 1.08 8.69
CA LEU A 48 5.13 1.59 7.59
C LEU A 48 4.55 2.95 7.17
N ARG A 49 5.39 3.94 6.92
CA ARG A 49 4.97 5.26 6.42
C ARG A 49 5.39 5.44 4.99
N VAL A 50 4.46 5.88 4.15
CA VAL A 50 4.70 6.18 2.74
C VAL A 50 5.58 7.42 2.64
N THR A 51 6.73 7.29 2.00
CA THR A 51 7.70 8.36 1.76
C THR A 51 7.69 8.82 0.31
N ALA A 52 7.31 7.94 -0.62
CA ALA A 52 7.09 8.26 -2.01
C ALA A 52 6.10 7.30 -2.66
N VAL A 53 5.43 7.76 -3.71
CA VAL A 53 4.59 6.94 -4.59
C VAL A 53 5.18 7.03 -5.99
N VAL A 54 5.54 5.87 -6.54
CA VAL A 54 6.19 5.78 -7.84
C VAL A 54 5.27 5.00 -8.77
N GLU A 55 4.96 5.60 -9.92
CA GLU A 55 4.18 4.95 -10.97
C GLU A 55 4.99 3.79 -11.55
N PRO A 56 4.36 2.63 -11.76
CA PRO A 56 5.07 1.49 -12.30
C PRO A 56 5.27 1.66 -13.81
N GLU A 57 6.22 0.90 -14.35
CA GLU A 57 6.39 0.83 -15.80
C GLU A 57 5.12 0.27 -16.48
N ASP A 58 4.86 0.71 -17.71
CA ASP A 58 3.72 0.28 -18.52
C ASP A 58 3.62 -1.26 -18.56
N GLY A 59 2.44 -1.79 -18.20
CA GLY A 59 2.16 -3.24 -18.19
C GLY A 59 2.25 -3.92 -16.82
N ALA A 60 2.51 -3.19 -15.73
CA ALA A 60 2.48 -3.75 -14.38
C ALA A 60 1.10 -4.27 -13.96
N THR A 61 1.09 -5.39 -13.21
CA THR A 61 -0.15 -6.01 -12.68
C THR A 61 -0.63 -5.39 -11.36
N PHE A 62 0.00 -4.30 -10.94
CA PHE A 62 -0.26 -3.54 -9.72
C PHE A 62 -0.26 -2.04 -10.06
N ARG A 63 -0.85 -1.25 -9.16
CA ARG A 63 -1.18 0.15 -9.40
C ARG A 63 0.00 1.11 -9.24
N ALA A 64 0.82 0.90 -8.22
CA ALA A 64 2.00 1.74 -7.94
C ALA A 64 2.98 1.03 -7.01
N TYR A 65 4.20 1.52 -7.01
CA TYR A 65 5.16 1.26 -5.96
C TYR A 65 4.95 2.28 -4.82
N LEU A 66 4.87 1.78 -3.59
CA LEU A 66 4.85 2.61 -2.39
C LEU A 66 6.22 2.47 -1.72
N VAL A 67 6.98 3.54 -1.73
CA VAL A 67 8.23 3.60 -0.97
C VAL A 67 7.85 3.87 0.48
N VAL A 68 8.31 3.02 1.39
CA VAL A 68 7.91 3.05 2.79
C VAL A 68 9.10 2.92 3.73
N GLU A 69 9.01 3.58 4.88
CA GLU A 69 9.92 3.43 6.01
C GLU A 69 9.19 2.85 7.22
N GLU A 70 9.83 1.97 7.99
CA GLU A 70 9.26 1.49 9.25
C GLU A 70 9.31 2.60 10.30
N THR A 71 8.15 3.01 10.81
CA THR A 71 8.07 4.07 11.84
C THR A 71 7.92 3.51 13.23
N ALA A 72 7.32 2.33 13.36
CA ALA A 72 7.13 1.65 14.62
C ALA A 72 6.96 0.15 14.37
N ARG A 73 7.64 -0.66 15.17
CA ARG A 73 7.37 -2.08 15.29
C ARG A 73 6.49 -2.27 16.51
N LEU A 74 5.24 -2.70 16.30
CA LEU A 74 4.39 -3.10 17.43
C LEU A 74 4.98 -4.39 18.00
N ASN A 75 5.60 -4.28 19.16
CA ASN A 75 6.28 -5.36 19.87
C ASN A 75 5.35 -6.02 20.89
#